data_AF-A0A183V162-F1
#
_entry.id   AF-A0A183V162-F1
#
_cell.length_a   1.000
_cell.length_b   1.000
_cell.length_c   1.000
_cell.angle_alpha   90.00
_cell.angle_beta   90.00
_cell.angle_gamma   90.00
#
_symmetry.space_group_name_H-M   'P 1'
#
loop_
_entity.id
_entity.type
_entity.pdbx_description
1 polymer ?
#
loop_
_entity_poly.entity_id
_entity_poly.type
_entity_poly.pdbx_seq_one_letter_code
_entity_poly.pdbx_strand_id
1 'polypeptide(L)'
;MQLPDIYATMDEWNGRKWRTIVRIFRKDYFCRFLKMSETLIDACAYDVDRPSCSGDKSSDGLSFQYEWIVKVSERSIGSEAVILNVSPAFSTAFNGVQFTWTLRLSDDCIAPDCADASSNGVNVFLYYKDGPAQDINILDAGITIADNEGQTVFTNLRIADDEFTRGSGWAVKTTVEQMQKLTRFMQTNINNTVRITVDIRMDERAFSPLCYLPSVDHASCRLEAECHKYLKEVETNKILVPDLDLVLNDPDIFAVHRQIFLHGCKEVDRRLNGSSDAKQVTNVFAHVYFNKCIMPGVECFEDFMEVIEGSRNHHIPALTREAERFICGELIACSGELNFAKKMLLLAQRYQLPVLKMMCVGILTDRIVEYSNKFERINTIGDEMRKLVRQITFSDDQYSTDKADSDSLVDSVVEELKMLTKRIRKVSISR
;
A
#
# COMPACT_ATOMS: atom_id res chain seq x y z
N MET A 1 52.73 -34.59 27.67
CA MET A 1 51.38 -34.61 27.07
C MET A 1 50.53 -33.64 27.87
N GLN A 2 50.53 -32.37 27.46
CA GLN A 2 49.74 -31.29 28.05
C GLN A 2 48.80 -30.81 26.95
N LEU A 3 47.49 -30.91 27.18
CA LEU A 3 46.47 -30.30 26.34
C LEU A 3 46.63 -28.77 26.43
N PRO A 4 46.72 -28.03 25.32
CA PRO A 4 46.74 -26.57 25.37
C PRO A 4 45.36 -26.03 25.75
N ASP A 5 45.35 -24.93 26.50
CA ASP A 5 44.17 -24.15 26.91
C ASP A 5 43.23 -23.82 25.73
N ILE A 6 42.09 -24.50 25.66
CA ILE A 6 41.02 -24.27 24.68
C ILE A 6 40.15 -23.04 25.06
N TYR A 7 40.22 -22.58 26.31
CA TYR A 7 39.38 -21.48 26.79
C TYR A 7 39.93 -20.07 26.49
N ALA A 8 41.25 -19.91 26.27
CA ALA A 8 41.84 -18.62 25.93
C ALA A 8 41.64 -18.23 24.45
N THR A 9 41.45 -19.22 23.57
CA THR A 9 41.20 -18.99 22.15
C THR A 9 39.74 -18.67 21.83
N MET A 10 38.76 -19.02 22.67
CA MET A 10 37.36 -18.62 22.45
C MET A 10 37.12 -17.13 22.69
N ASP A 11 37.76 -16.50 23.68
CA ASP A 11 37.60 -15.05 23.94
C ASP A 11 38.26 -14.17 22.86
N GLU A 12 39.41 -14.60 22.31
CA GLU A 12 40.05 -13.89 21.20
C GLU A 12 39.39 -14.13 19.83
N TRP A 13 38.67 -15.26 19.66
CA TRP A 13 37.95 -15.58 18.42
C TRP A 13 36.54 -14.97 18.41
N ASN A 14 35.83 -14.97 19.56
CA ASN A 14 34.57 -14.24 19.74
C ASN A 14 34.79 -12.73 19.61
N GLY A 15 35.86 -12.18 20.19
CA GLY A 15 36.13 -10.74 20.16
C GLY A 15 36.48 -10.15 18.79
N ARG A 16 36.89 -10.96 17.78
CA ARG A 16 37.23 -10.48 16.43
C ARG A 16 36.06 -10.52 15.45
N LYS A 17 35.16 -11.51 15.56
CA LYS A 17 33.96 -11.62 14.68
C LYS A 17 32.80 -10.77 15.16
N TRP A 18 32.62 -10.63 16.48
CA TRP A 18 31.71 -9.61 17.01
C TRP A 18 32.13 -8.21 16.58
N ARG A 19 33.42 -7.92 16.40
CA ARG A 19 33.87 -6.63 15.83
C ARG A 19 33.51 -6.44 14.34
N THR A 20 33.20 -7.49 13.60
CA THR A 20 32.70 -7.40 12.22
C THR A 20 31.19 -7.12 12.21
N ILE A 21 30.42 -7.75 13.10
CA ILE A 21 28.99 -7.46 13.30
C ILE A 21 28.77 -6.11 14.01
N VAL A 22 29.68 -5.71 14.89
CA VAL A 22 29.70 -4.40 15.59
C VAL A 22 30.30 -3.29 14.69
N ARG A 23 31.04 -3.65 13.62
CA ARG A 23 31.49 -2.67 12.60
C ARG A 23 30.37 -2.13 11.73
N ILE A 24 29.19 -2.75 11.77
CA ILE A 24 27.96 -2.31 11.09
C ILE A 24 27.36 -1.05 11.77
N PHE A 25 27.94 -0.58 12.88
CA PHE A 25 27.49 0.62 13.60
C PHE A 25 28.30 1.89 13.29
N ARG A 26 28.66 2.15 12.02
CA ARG A 26 29.23 3.45 11.63
C ARG A 26 28.43 4.15 10.55
N LYS A 27 28.14 5.42 10.84
CA LYS A 27 27.24 6.33 10.16
C LYS A 27 27.85 6.99 8.92
N ASP A 28 26.93 7.40 8.04
CA ASP A 28 26.97 8.57 7.15
C ASP A 28 27.38 8.39 5.68
N TYR A 29 26.65 7.60 4.87
CA TYR A 29 26.72 7.77 3.39
C TYR A 29 25.40 7.63 2.60
N PHE A 30 24.34 7.00 3.14
CA PHE A 30 23.06 6.78 2.43
C PHE A 30 22.39 8.07 1.91
N CYS A 31 22.65 9.21 2.57
CA CYS A 31 22.13 10.51 2.17
C CYS A 31 22.63 10.99 0.78
N ARG A 32 23.73 10.46 0.21
CA ARG A 32 24.25 10.96 -1.08
C ARG A 32 23.54 10.39 -2.30
N PHE A 33 22.93 9.21 -2.20
CA PHE A 33 22.20 8.59 -3.32
C PHE A 33 20.75 9.10 -3.43
N LEU A 34 20.13 9.49 -2.31
CA LEU A 34 18.81 10.14 -2.27
C LEU A 34 18.85 11.67 -2.47
N LYS A 35 20.04 12.30 -2.42
CA LYS A 35 20.24 13.73 -2.68
C LYS A 35 20.25 14.04 -4.19
N MET A 36 19.08 13.97 -4.83
CA MET A 36 18.77 14.77 -6.03
C MET A 36 17.81 15.94 -5.74
N SER A 37 17.59 16.31 -4.48
CA SER A 37 17.04 17.64 -4.13
C SER A 37 17.77 18.22 -2.91
N GLU A 38 18.49 19.31 -3.11
CA GLU A 38 19.15 20.08 -2.04
C GLU A 38 18.10 20.76 -1.17
N THR A 39 17.91 20.27 0.06
CA THR A 39 17.75 21.03 1.32
C THR A 39 17.38 20.04 2.44
N LEU A 40 17.74 20.38 3.69
CA LEU A 40 17.55 19.61 4.94
C LEU A 40 18.76 18.75 5.34
N ILE A 41 19.71 19.45 5.96
CA ILE A 41 20.68 18.91 6.92
C ILE A 41 20.11 19.21 8.32
N ASP A 42 20.35 18.29 9.26
CA ASP A 42 20.01 18.29 10.70
C ASP A 42 18.62 17.75 11.11
N ALA A 43 18.58 16.45 11.47
CA ALA A 43 17.85 15.94 12.64
C ALA A 43 18.18 14.45 12.89
N CYS A 44 19.20 14.19 13.70
CA CYS A 44 19.34 12.91 14.41
C CYS A 44 18.79 13.07 15.84
N ALA A 45 17.48 13.23 15.92
CA ALA A 45 16.64 13.05 17.10
C ALA A 45 15.28 12.61 16.56
N TYR A 46 14.49 11.83 17.32
CA TYR A 46 13.13 11.44 16.91
C TYR A 46 12.37 12.66 16.38
N ASP A 47 12.17 12.70 15.07
CA ASP A 47 11.42 13.76 14.42
C ASP A 47 9.94 13.45 14.62
N VAL A 48 9.27 14.33 15.34
CA VAL A 48 7.83 14.28 15.65
C VAL A 48 6.99 14.42 14.37
N ASP A 49 7.63 14.77 13.25
CA ASP A 49 6.99 15.06 11.96
C ASP A 49 7.14 13.94 10.90
N ARG A 50 7.62 12.75 11.25
CA ARG A 50 7.48 11.60 10.32
C ARG A 50 6.00 11.25 10.18
N PRO A 51 5.49 11.01 8.95
CA PRO A 51 4.09 10.66 8.74
C PRO A 51 3.76 9.37 9.51
N SER A 52 3.11 9.54 10.65
CA SER A 52 2.60 8.44 11.48
C SER A 52 1.17 8.14 11.06
N CYS A 53 0.75 6.87 11.20
CA CYS A 53 -0.66 6.50 11.00
C CYS A 53 -1.58 7.07 12.10
N SER A 54 -1.01 7.72 13.13
CA SER A 54 -1.69 8.12 14.37
C SER A 54 -2.02 9.61 14.51
N GLY A 55 -2.00 10.39 13.41
CA GLY A 55 -2.52 11.76 13.45
C GLY A 55 -3.93 11.79 14.09
N ASP A 56 -4.15 12.75 15.00
CA ASP A 56 -5.45 12.97 15.65
C ASP A 56 -6.57 12.91 14.61
N LYS A 57 -7.76 12.41 15.01
CA LYS A 57 -8.96 12.41 14.17
C LYS A 57 -9.32 13.86 13.80
N SER A 58 -8.65 14.44 12.81
CA SER A 58 -9.11 15.64 12.13
C SER A 58 -10.45 15.27 11.49
N SER A 59 -11.45 16.10 11.70
CA SER A 59 -12.80 15.92 11.16
C SER A 59 -12.90 16.08 9.64
N ASP A 60 -11.78 16.37 8.99
CA ASP A 60 -11.66 16.68 7.57
C ASP A 60 -11.45 15.37 6.79
N GLY A 61 -12.55 14.82 6.30
CA GLY A 61 -12.53 13.76 5.30
C GLY A 61 -12.38 14.35 3.90
N LEU A 62 -11.72 13.63 3.01
CA LEU A 62 -11.63 14.00 1.60
C LEU A 62 -12.96 13.71 0.91
N SER A 63 -13.50 14.70 0.20
CA SER A 63 -14.73 14.57 -0.56
C SER A 63 -14.41 14.43 -2.04
N PHE A 64 -14.99 13.42 -2.68
CA PHE A 64 -14.78 13.07 -4.07
C PHE A 64 -16.12 13.04 -4.82
N GLN A 65 -16.21 13.71 -5.96
CA GLN A 65 -17.45 13.75 -6.73
C GLN A 65 -17.29 13.21 -8.15
N TYR A 66 -18.20 12.32 -8.54
CA TYR A 66 -18.26 11.73 -9.88
C TYR A 66 -19.66 11.92 -10.49
N GLU A 67 -19.72 12.48 -11.70
CA GLU A 67 -20.95 12.58 -12.49
C GLU A 67 -21.00 11.50 -13.58
N TRP A 68 -22.10 10.75 -13.58
CA TRP A 68 -22.44 9.76 -14.60
C TRP A 68 -23.65 10.22 -15.42
N ILE A 69 -23.40 10.61 -16.66
CA ILE A 69 -24.44 10.88 -17.65
C ILE A 69 -24.80 9.56 -18.34
N VAL A 70 -26.01 9.06 -18.13
CA VAL A 70 -26.46 7.75 -18.61
C VAL A 70 -27.74 7.85 -19.43
N LYS A 71 -27.77 7.22 -20.60
CA LYS A 71 -29.01 6.94 -21.31
C LYS A 71 -29.65 5.70 -20.68
N VAL A 72 -30.79 5.86 -20.01
CA VAL A 72 -31.47 4.75 -19.34
C VAL A 72 -31.91 3.76 -20.41
N SER A 73 -31.41 2.54 -20.31
CA SER A 73 -31.74 1.46 -21.23
C SER A 73 -32.24 0.23 -20.49
N GLU A 74 -33.14 -0.49 -21.16
CA GLU A 74 -33.60 -1.79 -20.74
C GLU A 74 -32.82 -2.89 -21.45
N ARG A 75 -32.62 -4.00 -20.77
CA ARG A 75 -32.05 -5.23 -21.32
C ARG A 75 -33.08 -6.33 -21.22
N SER A 76 -33.27 -7.06 -22.31
CA SER A 76 -34.08 -8.27 -22.30
C SER A 76 -33.32 -9.41 -21.62
N ILE A 77 -33.90 -9.95 -20.56
CA ILE A 77 -33.43 -11.16 -19.86
C ILE A 77 -34.59 -12.16 -19.90
N GLY A 78 -34.52 -13.12 -20.83
CA GLY A 78 -35.60 -14.06 -21.07
C GLY A 78 -36.84 -13.36 -21.65
N SER A 79 -37.99 -13.48 -20.98
CA SER A 79 -39.25 -12.84 -21.36
C SER A 79 -39.47 -11.45 -20.76
N GLU A 80 -38.58 -11.00 -19.87
CA GLU A 80 -38.72 -9.74 -19.15
C GLU A 80 -37.69 -8.71 -19.62
N ALA A 81 -38.08 -7.43 -19.61
CA ALA A 81 -37.18 -6.31 -19.83
C ALA A 81 -36.87 -5.68 -18.46
N VAL A 82 -35.58 -5.52 -18.16
CA VAL A 82 -35.12 -4.93 -16.89
C VAL A 82 -34.18 -3.77 -17.15
N ILE A 83 -34.23 -2.75 -16.31
CA ILE A 83 -33.26 -1.67 -16.32
C ILE A 83 -31.96 -2.22 -15.74
N LEU A 84 -30.88 -2.16 -16.54
CA LEU A 84 -29.54 -2.56 -16.11
C LEU A 84 -28.49 -1.74 -16.84
N ASN A 85 -27.96 -0.72 -16.16
CA ASN A 85 -26.95 0.18 -16.70
C ASN A 85 -25.78 0.24 -15.71
N VAL A 86 -24.55 0.24 -16.22
CA VAL A 86 -23.33 0.28 -15.39
C VAL A 86 -22.46 1.44 -15.87
N SER A 87 -21.99 2.26 -14.94
CA SER A 87 -21.09 3.37 -15.27
C SER A 87 -19.73 2.85 -15.75
N PRO A 88 -18.99 3.65 -16.52
CA PRO A 88 -17.54 3.50 -16.57
C PRO A 88 -16.96 3.51 -15.15
N ALA A 89 -15.85 2.79 -14.95
CA ALA A 89 -15.15 2.85 -13.68
C ALA A 89 -14.59 4.27 -13.46
N PHE A 90 -14.52 4.68 -12.20
CA PHE A 90 -13.92 5.93 -11.77
C PHE A 90 -13.12 5.70 -10.49
N SER A 91 -12.29 6.66 -10.10
CA SER A 91 -11.40 6.47 -8.97
C SER A 91 -11.31 7.65 -8.03
N THR A 92 -11.29 7.34 -6.74
CA THR A 92 -10.85 8.28 -5.70
C THR A 92 -9.36 8.01 -5.47
N ALA A 93 -8.53 9.05 -5.59
CA ALA A 93 -7.09 8.94 -5.51
C ALA A 93 -6.51 10.11 -4.72
N PHE A 94 -5.59 9.81 -3.81
CA PHE A 94 -4.84 10.78 -3.03
C PHE A 94 -3.56 10.13 -2.51
N ASN A 95 -2.46 10.88 -2.45
CA ASN A 95 -1.13 10.41 -1.98
C ASN A 95 -0.66 9.07 -2.58
N GLY A 96 -0.97 8.80 -3.85
CA GLY A 96 -0.60 7.56 -4.53
C GLY A 96 -1.44 6.33 -4.18
N VAL A 97 -2.41 6.46 -3.27
CA VAL A 97 -3.39 5.40 -2.98
C VAL A 97 -4.65 5.65 -3.79
N GLN A 98 -5.19 4.59 -4.40
CA GLN A 98 -6.36 4.68 -5.26
C GLN A 98 -7.40 3.61 -4.93
N PHE A 99 -8.67 4.02 -4.94
CA PHE A 99 -9.83 3.15 -4.92
C PHE A 99 -10.59 3.27 -6.23
N THR A 100 -11.07 2.14 -6.75
CA THR A 100 -11.80 2.06 -8.01
C THR A 100 -13.25 1.69 -7.73
N TRP A 101 -14.14 2.44 -8.34
CA TRP A 101 -15.58 2.39 -8.10
C TRP A 101 -16.35 2.24 -9.41
N THR A 102 -17.59 1.78 -9.31
CA THR A 102 -18.56 1.85 -10.41
C THR A 102 -19.95 2.09 -9.85
N LEU A 103 -20.80 2.82 -10.58
CA LEU A 103 -22.22 2.91 -10.29
C LEU A 103 -22.98 1.87 -11.12
N ARG A 104 -24.02 1.29 -10.54
CA ARG A 104 -24.98 0.44 -11.24
C ARG A 104 -26.39 0.94 -10.97
N LEU A 105 -27.15 1.12 -12.03
CA LEU A 105 -28.59 1.36 -11.99
C LEU A 105 -29.27 0.04 -12.37
N SER A 106 -30.03 -0.56 -11.45
CA SER A 106 -30.75 -1.80 -11.76
C SER A 106 -32.05 -2.00 -11.00
N ASP A 107 -32.95 -2.78 -11.59
CA ASP A 107 -34.08 -3.38 -10.87
C ASP A 107 -33.58 -4.35 -9.79
N ASP A 108 -34.11 -4.24 -8.57
CA ASP A 108 -33.79 -5.09 -7.42
C ASP A 108 -34.33 -6.54 -7.54
N CYS A 109 -34.93 -6.89 -8.67
CA CYS A 109 -35.57 -8.20 -8.92
C CYS A 109 -34.66 -9.17 -9.69
N ILE A 110 -33.62 -9.74 -9.07
CA ILE A 110 -32.98 -10.98 -9.58
C ILE A 110 -32.62 -11.93 -8.43
N ALA A 111 -33.56 -12.20 -7.53
CA ALA A 111 -33.51 -13.36 -6.64
C ALA A 111 -34.92 -13.98 -6.58
N PRO A 112 -35.15 -15.19 -7.12
CA PRO A 112 -36.47 -15.80 -7.16
C PRO A 112 -37.07 -16.17 -5.79
N ASP A 113 -36.29 -16.05 -4.70
CA ASP A 113 -36.68 -16.48 -3.34
C ASP A 113 -37.10 -15.34 -2.40
N CYS A 114 -37.11 -14.08 -2.84
CA CYS A 114 -37.62 -12.97 -2.02
C CYS A 114 -39.13 -12.80 -2.21
N ALA A 115 -39.91 -13.40 -1.32
CA ALA A 115 -41.38 -13.35 -1.30
C ALA A 115 -41.96 -11.98 -0.88
N ASP A 116 -41.13 -10.96 -0.63
CA ASP A 116 -41.58 -9.63 -0.21
C ASP A 116 -41.66 -8.68 -1.41
N ALA A 117 -42.85 -8.54 -1.98
CA ALA A 117 -43.16 -7.62 -3.08
C ALA A 117 -42.91 -6.12 -2.77
N SER A 118 -42.44 -5.77 -1.56
CA SER A 118 -42.14 -4.40 -1.13
C SER A 118 -40.76 -3.88 -1.55
N SER A 119 -39.86 -4.74 -2.04
CA SER A 119 -38.50 -4.37 -2.51
C SER A 119 -38.36 -4.33 -4.03
N ASN A 120 -39.46 -4.45 -4.78
CA ASN A 120 -39.42 -4.42 -6.25
C ASN A 120 -39.30 -2.97 -6.75
N GLY A 121 -38.14 -2.59 -7.27
CA GLY A 121 -37.93 -1.26 -7.84
C GLY A 121 -36.54 -1.05 -8.43
N VAL A 122 -36.37 0.06 -9.15
CA VAL A 122 -35.07 0.50 -9.67
C VAL A 122 -34.28 1.17 -8.55
N ASN A 123 -33.04 0.74 -8.34
CA ASN A 123 -32.13 1.30 -7.36
C ASN A 123 -30.76 1.64 -7.97
N VAL A 124 -30.01 2.49 -7.27
CA VAL A 124 -28.63 2.86 -7.60
C VAL A 124 -27.70 2.24 -6.58
N PHE A 125 -26.63 1.64 -7.08
CA PHE A 125 -25.62 0.96 -6.28
C PHE A 125 -24.25 1.58 -6.52
N LEU A 126 -23.48 1.73 -5.45
CA LEU A 126 -22.05 2.03 -5.51
C LEU A 126 -21.27 0.74 -5.28
N TYR A 127 -20.44 0.35 -6.24
CA TYR A 127 -19.60 -0.84 -6.15
C TYR A 127 -18.15 -0.46 -5.86
N TYR A 128 -17.58 -1.07 -4.82
CA TYR A 128 -16.15 -1.02 -4.57
C TYR A 128 -15.49 -2.11 -5.42
N LYS A 129 -14.89 -1.72 -6.55
CA LYS A 129 -14.39 -2.67 -7.55
C LYS A 129 -13.00 -3.17 -7.23
N ASP A 130 -12.10 -2.26 -6.87
CA ASP A 130 -10.70 -2.59 -6.60
C ASP A 130 -10.03 -1.50 -5.76
N GLY A 131 -8.99 -1.86 -5.02
CA GLY A 131 -8.26 -0.95 -4.15
C GLY A 131 -7.32 -1.67 -3.19
N PRO A 132 -6.78 -0.94 -2.21
CA PRO A 132 -5.63 -1.36 -1.40
C PRO A 132 -5.96 -2.44 -0.36
N ALA A 133 -7.21 -2.48 0.11
CA ALA A 133 -7.69 -3.43 1.12
C ALA A 133 -8.95 -4.15 0.64
N GLN A 134 -9.16 -5.35 1.19
CA GLN A 134 -10.36 -6.12 0.92
C GLN A 134 -11.60 -5.40 1.46
N ASP A 135 -11.51 -4.86 2.68
CA ASP A 135 -12.59 -4.12 3.34
C ASP A 135 -12.10 -2.72 3.68
N ILE A 136 -12.95 -1.72 3.45
CA ILE A 136 -12.63 -0.30 3.66
C ILE A 136 -13.80 0.39 4.36
N ASN A 137 -13.50 1.43 5.13
CA ASN A 137 -14.53 2.28 5.71
C ASN A 137 -14.56 3.63 4.99
N ILE A 138 -15.75 4.09 4.63
CA ILE A 138 -15.99 5.45 4.15
C ILE A 138 -16.75 6.24 5.21
N LEU A 139 -16.70 7.57 5.13
CA LEU A 139 -17.37 8.45 6.08
C LEU A 139 -18.81 8.76 5.66
N ASP A 140 -19.07 8.92 4.37
CA ASP A 140 -20.40 9.16 3.81
C ASP A 140 -20.40 8.84 2.29
N ALA A 141 -21.55 8.43 1.77
CA ALA A 141 -21.78 8.36 0.32
C ALA A 141 -23.20 8.82 -0.01
N GLY A 142 -23.29 9.90 -0.79
CA GLY A 142 -24.54 10.50 -1.24
C GLY A 142 -24.72 10.40 -2.74
N ILE A 143 -25.95 10.12 -3.18
CA ILE A 143 -26.34 10.12 -4.59
C ILE A 143 -27.30 11.29 -4.86
N THR A 144 -27.07 11.98 -5.96
CA THR A 144 -27.96 13.02 -6.49
C THR A 144 -28.33 12.66 -7.93
N ILE A 145 -29.63 12.75 -8.26
CA ILE A 145 -30.14 12.41 -9.58
C ILE A 145 -30.83 13.62 -10.18
N ALA A 146 -30.38 14.02 -11.37
CA ALA A 146 -30.98 15.08 -12.17
C ALA A 146 -31.49 14.54 -13.51
N ASP A 147 -32.50 15.20 -14.05
CA ASP A 147 -33.07 14.88 -15.36
C ASP A 147 -32.18 15.33 -16.54
N ASN A 148 -32.72 15.19 -17.75
CA ASN A 148 -32.07 15.59 -19.00
C ASN A 148 -31.77 17.10 -19.07
N GLU A 149 -32.61 17.91 -18.44
CA GLU A 149 -32.51 19.37 -18.37
C GLU A 149 -31.53 19.83 -17.27
N GLY A 150 -31.13 18.91 -16.39
CA GLY A 150 -30.21 19.17 -15.28
C GLY A 150 -30.91 19.62 -14.01
N GLN A 151 -32.25 19.56 -13.98
CA GLN A 151 -33.01 19.82 -12.77
C GLN A 151 -32.87 18.63 -11.82
N THR A 152 -32.49 18.92 -10.58
CA THR A 152 -32.34 17.87 -9.56
C THR A 152 -33.70 17.34 -9.12
N VAL A 153 -33.90 16.03 -9.25
CA VAL A 153 -35.15 15.34 -8.91
C VAL A 153 -35.01 14.60 -7.58
N PHE A 154 -33.84 14.03 -7.31
CA PHE A 154 -33.51 13.38 -6.05
C PHE A 154 -32.19 13.93 -5.51
N THR A 155 -32.16 14.28 -4.22
CA THR A 155 -30.98 14.85 -3.55
C THR A 155 -30.58 13.99 -2.36
N ASN A 156 -29.27 13.82 -2.17
CA ASN A 156 -28.68 13.22 -0.97
C ASN A 156 -29.30 11.86 -0.60
N LEU A 157 -29.49 11.02 -1.60
CA LEU A 157 -29.87 9.63 -1.46
C LEU A 157 -28.67 8.87 -0.87
N ARG A 158 -28.72 8.54 0.43
CA ARG A 158 -27.57 8.00 1.15
C ARG A 158 -27.42 6.49 1.02
N ILE A 159 -26.18 6.04 0.99
CA ILE A 159 -25.82 4.64 1.26
C ILE A 159 -25.63 4.51 2.78
N ALA A 160 -26.28 3.51 3.39
CA ALA A 160 -26.36 3.43 4.85
C ALA A 160 -25.15 2.76 5.49
N ASP A 161 -24.50 1.86 4.75
CA ASP A 161 -23.32 1.14 5.19
C ASP A 161 -22.08 2.05 5.07
N ASP A 162 -21.21 1.94 6.06
CA ASP A 162 -19.90 2.59 6.11
C ASP A 162 -18.76 1.63 5.74
N GLU A 163 -18.98 0.31 5.82
CA GLU A 163 -18.03 -0.74 5.46
C GLU A 163 -18.29 -1.30 4.05
N PHE A 164 -17.25 -1.26 3.21
CA PHE A 164 -17.27 -1.70 1.82
C PHE A 164 -16.24 -2.81 1.56
N THR A 165 -16.72 -3.98 1.17
CA THR A 165 -15.95 -5.14 0.67
C THR A 165 -15.69 -5.11 -0.84
N ARG A 166 -14.43 -5.25 -1.24
CA ARG A 166 -14.02 -5.28 -2.65
C ARG A 166 -14.74 -6.39 -3.41
N GLY A 167 -15.34 -6.02 -4.55
CA GLY A 167 -16.13 -6.89 -5.42
C GLY A 167 -17.64 -6.80 -5.19
N SER A 168 -18.08 -6.10 -4.15
CA SER A 168 -19.50 -5.98 -3.79
C SER A 168 -20.06 -4.58 -4.09
N GLY A 169 -21.38 -4.43 -3.98
CA GLY A 169 -22.07 -3.16 -4.21
C GLY A 169 -23.16 -2.89 -3.19
N TRP A 170 -23.28 -1.63 -2.81
CA TRP A 170 -24.20 -1.15 -1.77
C TRP A 170 -25.25 -0.27 -2.39
N ALA A 171 -26.49 -0.56 -2.06
CA ALA A 171 -27.64 0.14 -2.57
C ALA A 171 -27.88 1.45 -1.79
N VAL A 172 -28.45 2.44 -2.47
CA VAL A 172 -29.03 3.58 -1.78
C VAL A 172 -30.14 3.09 -0.84
N LYS A 173 -30.15 3.60 0.39
CA LYS A 173 -31.24 3.40 1.34
C LYS A 173 -32.40 4.33 0.98
N THR A 174 -33.50 3.75 0.55
CA THR A 174 -34.73 4.46 0.23
C THR A 174 -35.89 3.96 1.09
N THR A 175 -36.84 4.85 1.39
CA THR A 175 -38.17 4.44 1.86
C THR A 175 -38.98 3.84 0.71
N VAL A 176 -40.02 3.06 1.00
CA VAL A 176 -40.90 2.48 -0.03
C VAL A 176 -41.45 3.54 -0.99
N GLU A 177 -41.84 4.71 -0.47
CA GLU A 177 -42.33 5.81 -1.31
C GLU A 177 -41.25 6.40 -2.21
N GLN A 178 -40.03 6.58 -1.69
CA GLN A 178 -38.89 7.06 -2.49
C GLN A 178 -38.51 6.05 -3.56
N MET A 179 -38.48 4.76 -3.23
CA MET A 179 -38.21 3.68 -4.19
C MET A 179 -39.24 3.67 -5.33
N GLN A 180 -40.53 3.81 -5.01
CA GLN A 180 -41.58 3.89 -6.03
C GLN A 180 -41.44 5.14 -6.91
N LYS A 181 -41.10 6.30 -6.33
CA LYS A 181 -40.86 7.53 -7.09
C LYS A 181 -39.64 7.38 -8.00
N LEU A 182 -38.54 6.82 -7.50
CA LEU A 182 -37.33 6.56 -8.27
C LEU A 182 -37.60 5.60 -9.42
N THR A 183 -38.30 4.50 -9.15
CA THR A 183 -38.71 3.50 -10.16
C THR A 183 -39.54 4.13 -11.26
N ARG A 184 -40.61 4.87 -10.92
CA ARG A 184 -41.45 5.55 -11.92
C ARG A 184 -40.67 6.59 -12.73
N PHE A 185 -39.79 7.34 -12.07
CA PHE A 185 -38.93 8.32 -12.73
C PHE A 185 -38.03 7.64 -13.76
N MET A 186 -37.36 6.54 -13.39
CA MET A 186 -36.46 5.81 -14.28
C MET A 186 -37.20 5.15 -15.44
N GLN A 187 -38.37 4.56 -15.19
CA GLN A 187 -39.24 3.97 -16.22
C GLN A 187 -39.74 5.04 -17.21
N THR A 188 -40.11 6.22 -16.74
CA THR A 188 -40.55 7.32 -17.62
C THR A 188 -39.39 7.87 -18.46
N ASN A 189 -38.16 7.68 -17.99
CA ASN A 189 -36.94 8.14 -18.65
C ASN A 189 -36.22 7.04 -19.46
N ILE A 190 -36.86 5.90 -19.73
CA ILE A 190 -36.30 4.90 -20.65
C ILE A 190 -36.03 5.56 -22.00
N ASN A 191 -34.85 5.30 -22.57
CA ASN A 191 -34.29 5.92 -23.76
C ASN A 191 -33.96 7.42 -23.65
N ASN A 192 -34.18 8.05 -22.50
CA ASN A 192 -33.73 9.40 -22.20
C ASN A 192 -32.44 9.38 -21.37
N THR A 193 -31.78 10.54 -21.30
CA THR A 193 -30.55 10.72 -20.53
C THR A 193 -30.87 11.28 -19.15
N VAL A 194 -30.30 10.68 -18.11
CA VAL A 194 -30.31 11.19 -16.73
C VAL A 194 -28.88 11.40 -16.24
N ARG A 195 -28.70 12.27 -15.25
CA ARG A 195 -27.41 12.53 -14.62
C ARG A 195 -27.43 11.99 -13.19
N ILE A 196 -26.53 11.07 -12.88
CA ILE A 196 -26.37 10.50 -11.55
C ILE A 196 -25.02 10.95 -11.01
N THR A 197 -25.03 11.74 -9.94
CA THR A 197 -23.83 12.21 -9.26
C THR A 197 -23.66 11.44 -7.96
N VAL A 198 -22.44 11.00 -7.68
CA VAL A 198 -22.06 10.41 -6.40
C VAL A 198 -21.01 11.27 -5.71
N ASP A 199 -21.24 11.55 -4.44
CA ASP A 199 -20.34 12.23 -3.52
C ASP A 199 -19.85 11.21 -2.49
N ILE A 200 -18.56 10.87 -2.52
CA ILE A 200 -17.92 9.92 -1.61
C ILE A 200 -17.01 10.70 -0.66
N ARG A 201 -17.25 10.58 0.64
CA ARG A 201 -16.39 11.15 1.68
C ARG A 201 -15.60 10.04 2.35
N MET A 202 -14.27 10.16 2.39
CA MET A 202 -13.37 9.16 2.96
C MET A 202 -12.40 9.80 3.95
N ASP A 203 -11.94 9.04 4.95
CA ASP A 203 -10.90 9.48 5.87
C ASP A 203 -9.57 9.66 5.10
N GLU A 204 -8.86 10.77 5.31
CA GLU A 204 -7.56 11.02 4.66
C GLU A 204 -6.54 9.90 4.95
N ARG A 205 -6.65 9.23 6.12
CA ARG A 205 -5.80 8.09 6.50
C ARG A 205 -6.01 6.88 5.60
N ALA A 206 -7.18 6.71 4.98
CA ALA A 206 -7.39 5.67 3.98
C ALA A 206 -6.46 5.84 2.76
N PHE A 207 -5.89 7.03 2.56
CA PHE A 207 -4.94 7.33 1.50
C PHE A 207 -3.49 7.37 1.95
N SER A 208 -3.20 6.93 3.18
CA SER A 208 -1.83 6.74 3.65
C SER A 208 -1.32 5.34 3.27
N PRO A 209 -0.27 5.21 2.45
CA PRO A 209 0.31 3.90 2.12
C PRO A 209 0.75 3.13 3.37
N LEU A 210 1.20 3.84 4.40
CA LEU A 210 1.73 3.25 5.63
C LEU A 210 0.66 2.50 6.45
N CYS A 211 -0.62 2.82 6.26
CA CYS A 211 -1.75 2.13 6.91
C CYS A 211 -1.96 0.71 6.37
N TYR A 212 -1.40 0.38 5.20
CA TYR A 212 -1.48 -0.95 4.59
C TYR A 212 -0.30 -1.85 4.96
N LEU A 213 0.63 -1.34 5.78
CA LEU A 213 1.76 -2.09 6.33
C LEU A 213 1.51 -2.45 7.81
N PRO A 214 2.16 -3.48 8.36
CA PRO A 214 1.88 -3.95 9.72
C PRO A 214 2.09 -2.85 10.78
N SER A 215 1.02 -2.47 11.48
CA SER A 215 1.03 -1.31 12.38
C SER A 215 2.13 -1.37 13.46
N VAL A 216 2.76 -0.22 13.68
CA VAL A 216 3.74 0.05 14.74
C VAL A 216 3.32 1.20 15.66
N ASP A 217 2.36 2.03 15.26
CA ASP A 217 2.00 3.30 15.93
C ASP A 217 1.28 3.14 17.28
N HIS A 218 0.79 1.93 17.59
CA HIS A 218 0.13 1.63 18.87
C HIS A 218 1.01 0.81 19.82
N ALA A 219 2.31 0.76 19.57
CA ALA A 219 3.25 0.10 20.47
C ALA A 219 3.22 0.76 21.85
N SER A 220 3.09 -0.05 22.90
CA SER A 220 3.31 0.48 24.24
C SER A 220 4.78 0.91 24.38
N CYS A 221 5.05 2.02 25.06
CA CYS A 221 6.43 2.43 25.36
C CYS A 221 7.22 1.30 26.06
N ARG A 222 6.52 0.42 26.79
CA ARG A 222 7.08 -0.78 27.41
C ARG A 222 7.59 -1.78 26.37
N LEU A 223 6.80 -2.09 25.33
CA LEU A 223 7.21 -3.00 24.26
C LEU A 223 8.46 -2.48 23.55
N GLU A 224 8.46 -1.21 23.13
CA GLU A 224 9.63 -0.60 22.49
C GLU A 224 10.87 -0.61 23.39
N ALA A 225 10.70 -0.31 24.69
CA ALA A 225 11.80 -0.34 25.65
C ALA A 225 12.39 -1.74 25.81
N GLU A 226 11.55 -2.79 25.85
CA GLU A 226 12.02 -4.18 25.92
C GLU A 226 12.73 -4.61 24.62
N CYS A 227 12.26 -4.17 23.45
CA CYS A 227 12.98 -4.38 22.18
C CYS A 227 14.40 -3.80 22.22
N HIS A 228 14.54 -2.53 22.63
CA HIS A 228 15.84 -1.88 22.73
C HIS A 228 16.74 -2.54 23.79
N LYS A 229 16.17 -2.93 24.93
CA LYS A 229 16.89 -3.60 26.00
C LYS A 229 17.44 -4.95 25.56
N TYR A 230 16.65 -5.76 24.86
CA TYR A 230 17.10 -7.03 24.31
C TYR A 230 18.30 -6.84 23.37
N LEU A 231 18.22 -5.90 22.41
CA LEU A 231 19.31 -5.65 21.47
C LEU A 231 20.61 -5.23 22.17
N LYS A 232 20.50 -4.38 23.19
CA LYS A 232 21.66 -3.96 24.00
C LYS A 232 22.25 -5.11 24.81
N GLU A 233 21.42 -6.03 25.29
CA GLU A 233 21.88 -7.22 26.03
C GLU A 233 22.58 -8.23 25.13
N VAL A 234 22.11 -8.38 23.88
CA VAL A 234 22.83 -9.16 22.85
C VAL A 234 24.16 -8.50 22.52
N GLU A 235 24.19 -7.19 22.26
CA GLU A 235 25.42 -6.43 21.97
C GLU A 235 26.47 -6.54 23.10
N THR A 236 26.02 -6.52 24.35
CA THR A 236 26.90 -6.60 25.54
C THR A 236 27.17 -8.05 25.99
N ASN A 237 26.80 -9.06 25.20
CA ASN A 237 26.94 -10.49 25.50
C ASN A 237 26.31 -10.91 26.84
N LYS A 238 25.31 -10.17 27.32
CA LYS A 238 24.50 -10.56 28.49
C LYS A 238 23.50 -11.66 28.16
N ILE A 239 23.13 -11.77 26.88
CA ILE A 239 22.25 -12.79 26.34
C ILE A 239 22.97 -13.48 25.20
N LEU A 240 23.05 -14.80 25.32
CA LEU A 240 23.56 -15.65 24.25
C LEU A 240 22.39 -16.07 23.38
N VAL A 241 22.46 -15.71 22.10
CA VAL A 241 21.52 -16.21 21.08
C VAL A 241 21.94 -17.64 20.76
N PRO A 242 21.04 -18.64 20.92
CA PRO A 242 21.35 -20.03 20.59
C PRO A 242 21.80 -20.19 19.15
N ASP A 243 22.76 -21.10 18.92
CA ASP A 243 23.26 -21.50 17.60
C ASP A 243 23.85 -20.35 16.75
N LEU A 244 24.06 -19.18 17.36
CA LEU A 244 24.59 -18.03 16.64
C LEU A 244 26.02 -18.32 16.14
N ASP A 245 26.84 -19.01 16.92
CA ASP A 245 28.18 -19.44 16.58
C ASP A 245 28.26 -20.33 15.33
N LEU A 246 27.20 -21.10 15.06
CA LEU A 246 27.09 -21.92 13.86
C LEU A 246 26.93 -21.07 12.59
N VAL A 247 26.21 -19.94 12.69
CA VAL A 247 25.96 -19.02 11.56
C VAL A 247 26.94 -17.85 11.51
N LEU A 248 27.75 -17.61 12.55
CA LEU A 248 28.80 -16.57 12.55
C LEU A 248 29.91 -16.82 11.53
N ASN A 249 29.99 -18.04 10.99
CA ASN A 249 30.92 -18.42 9.92
C ASN A 249 30.26 -18.40 8.53
N ASP A 250 28.96 -18.13 8.47
CA ASP A 250 28.22 -18.08 7.21
C ASP A 250 28.70 -16.85 6.41
N PRO A 251 29.00 -16.99 5.10
CA PRO A 251 29.26 -15.83 4.25
C PRO A 251 28.04 -14.90 4.15
N ASP A 252 26.84 -15.40 4.40
CA ASP A 252 25.59 -14.65 4.34
C ASP A 252 25.19 -14.08 5.70
N ILE A 253 25.31 -12.76 5.82
CA ILE A 253 24.99 -12.02 7.05
C ILE A 253 23.51 -12.11 7.44
N PHE A 254 22.60 -12.41 6.49
CA PHE A 254 21.19 -12.54 6.79
C PHE A 254 20.84 -13.82 7.55
N ALA A 255 21.71 -14.84 7.52
CA ALA A 255 21.60 -15.99 8.41
C ALA A 255 21.76 -15.56 9.88
N VAL A 256 22.70 -14.66 10.15
CA VAL A 256 22.93 -14.08 11.49
C VAL A 256 21.76 -13.21 11.90
N HIS A 257 21.30 -12.29 11.02
CA HIS A 257 20.15 -11.43 11.30
C HIS A 257 18.89 -12.25 11.61
N ARG A 258 18.65 -13.33 10.85
CA ARG A 258 17.54 -14.25 11.08
C ARG A 258 17.56 -14.82 12.49
N GLN A 259 18.71 -15.33 12.95
CA GLN A 259 18.81 -15.96 14.27
C GLN A 259 18.56 -14.96 15.39
N ILE A 260 19.20 -13.79 15.33
CA ILE A 260 19.01 -12.74 16.34
C ILE A 260 17.55 -12.26 16.35
N PHE A 261 16.96 -12.08 15.16
CA PHE A 261 15.59 -11.60 15.01
C PHE A 261 14.58 -12.59 15.61
N LEU A 262 14.65 -13.87 15.23
CA LEU A 262 13.71 -14.89 15.70
C LEU A 262 13.84 -15.14 17.21
N HIS A 263 15.06 -15.14 17.74
CA HIS A 263 15.27 -15.23 19.18
C HIS A 263 14.73 -13.99 19.90
N GLY A 264 14.96 -12.80 19.34
CA GLY A 264 14.50 -11.54 19.91
C GLY A 264 12.98 -11.43 20.01
N CYS A 265 12.25 -11.83 18.96
CA CYS A 265 10.78 -11.88 19.01
C CYS A 265 10.28 -12.74 20.18
N LYS A 266 10.85 -13.94 20.38
CA LYS A 266 10.47 -14.85 21.45
C LYS A 266 10.82 -14.30 22.83
N GLU A 267 12.00 -13.74 22.97
CA GLU A 267 12.50 -13.24 24.25
C GLU A 267 11.78 -11.97 24.70
N VAL A 268 11.49 -11.05 23.77
CA VAL A 268 10.68 -9.85 24.07
C VAL A 268 9.26 -10.23 24.44
N ASP A 269 8.62 -11.14 23.70
CA ASP A 269 7.28 -11.65 24.01
C ASP A 269 7.22 -12.27 25.41
N ARG A 270 8.22 -13.10 25.75
CA ARG A 270 8.38 -13.69 27.08
C ARG A 270 8.48 -12.64 28.20
N ARG A 271 9.20 -11.54 27.98
CA ARG A 271 9.36 -10.46 28.99
C ARG A 271 8.09 -9.65 29.20
N LEU A 272 7.27 -9.56 28.16
CA LEU A 272 6.00 -8.86 28.22
C LEU A 272 4.93 -9.67 28.96
N ASN A 273 5.13 -10.98 29.12
CA ASN A 273 4.19 -11.89 29.78
C ASN A 273 2.78 -11.80 29.18
N GLY A 274 2.68 -11.70 27.85
CA GLY A 274 1.40 -11.62 27.14
C GLY A 274 0.70 -10.25 27.21
N SER A 275 1.37 -9.18 27.65
CA SER A 275 0.79 -7.83 27.64
C SER A 275 0.62 -7.22 26.25
N SER A 276 1.09 -7.90 25.21
CA SER A 276 1.01 -7.46 23.82
C SER A 276 0.78 -8.69 22.93
N ASP A 277 0.11 -8.49 21.80
CA ASP A 277 -0.10 -9.56 20.83
C ASP A 277 1.22 -9.96 20.15
N ALA A 278 1.43 -11.25 19.88
CA ALA A 278 2.67 -11.75 19.29
C ALA A 278 2.98 -11.14 17.90
N LYS A 279 1.95 -10.79 17.11
CA LYS A 279 2.15 -10.07 15.84
C LYS A 279 2.60 -8.64 16.11
N GLN A 280 2.02 -7.97 17.11
CA GLN A 280 2.45 -6.63 17.51
C GLN A 280 3.92 -6.64 17.99
N VAL A 281 4.32 -7.63 18.79
CA VAL A 281 5.72 -7.81 19.20
C VAL A 281 6.63 -7.96 17.97
N THR A 282 6.23 -8.82 17.03
CA THR A 282 7.02 -9.07 15.81
C THR A 282 7.16 -7.82 14.95
N ASN A 283 6.09 -7.06 14.75
CA ASN A 283 6.09 -5.84 13.93
C ASN A 283 6.95 -4.75 14.56
N VAL A 284 6.76 -4.48 15.86
CA VAL A 284 7.53 -3.44 16.57
C VAL A 284 8.99 -3.85 16.68
N PHE A 285 9.27 -5.13 16.94
CA PHE A 285 10.65 -5.60 16.98
C PHE A 285 11.32 -5.52 15.61
N ALA A 286 10.61 -5.84 14.51
CA ALA A 286 11.12 -5.65 13.15
C ALA A 286 11.46 -4.18 12.87
N HIS A 287 10.59 -3.26 13.27
CA HIS A 287 10.82 -1.83 13.11
C HIS A 287 12.07 -1.36 13.88
N VAL A 288 12.19 -1.72 15.16
CA VAL A 288 13.36 -1.37 15.98
C VAL A 288 14.62 -2.03 15.42
N TYR A 289 14.57 -3.31 15.10
CA TYR A 289 15.69 -4.08 14.56
C TYR A 289 16.18 -3.53 13.23
N PHE A 290 15.26 -3.24 12.30
CA PHE A 290 15.58 -2.68 11.00
C PHE A 290 16.33 -1.35 11.14
N ASN A 291 15.80 -0.42 11.94
CA ASN A 291 16.41 0.89 12.13
C ASN A 291 17.72 0.87 12.94
N LYS A 292 17.86 -0.05 13.90
CA LYS A 292 19.04 -0.11 14.79
C LYS A 292 20.14 -1.02 14.29
N CYS A 293 19.81 -2.10 13.61
CA CYS A 293 20.77 -3.16 13.27
C CYS A 293 21.03 -3.28 11.77
N ILE A 294 20.07 -2.92 10.91
CA ILE A 294 20.20 -3.10 9.46
C ILE A 294 20.59 -1.78 8.80
N MET A 295 19.76 -0.75 8.94
CA MET A 295 19.97 0.54 8.28
C MET A 295 21.32 1.22 8.52
N PRO A 296 21.97 1.10 9.70
CA PRO A 296 23.32 1.65 9.88
C PRO A 296 24.38 1.05 8.97
N GLY A 297 24.17 -0.18 8.47
CA GLY A 297 25.05 -0.84 7.51
C GLY A 297 24.71 -0.59 6.04
N VAL A 298 23.64 0.15 5.76
CA VAL A 298 23.23 0.47 4.39
C VAL A 298 23.87 1.81 3.99
N GLU A 299 24.88 1.77 3.13
CA GLU A 299 25.61 2.94 2.66
C GLU A 299 25.14 3.41 1.28
N CYS A 300 24.77 2.47 0.42
CA CYS A 300 24.28 2.73 -0.93
C CYS A 300 22.98 1.98 -1.25
N PHE A 301 22.55 2.08 -2.52
CA PHE A 301 21.32 1.49 -3.01
C PHE A 301 21.44 -0.03 -3.19
N GLU A 302 22.63 -0.49 -3.58
CA GLU A 302 22.98 -1.89 -3.73
C GLU A 302 22.86 -2.61 -2.37
N ASP A 303 23.42 -2.03 -1.30
CA ASP A 303 23.27 -2.54 0.07
C ASP A 303 21.79 -2.67 0.46
N PHE A 304 20.94 -1.72 0.05
CA PHE A 304 19.52 -1.77 0.35
C PHE A 304 18.80 -2.88 -0.44
N MET A 305 19.23 -3.16 -1.67
CA MET A 305 18.72 -4.32 -2.43
C MET A 305 19.14 -5.63 -1.76
N GLU A 306 20.39 -5.74 -1.31
CA GLU A 306 20.86 -6.89 -0.53
C GLU A 306 20.02 -7.09 0.74
N VAL A 307 19.56 -6.01 1.39
CA VAL A 307 18.63 -6.10 2.52
C VAL A 307 17.31 -6.76 2.15
N ILE A 308 16.71 -6.38 1.02
CA ILE A 308 15.45 -6.97 0.55
C ILE A 308 15.67 -8.44 0.16
N GLU A 309 16.72 -8.73 -0.61
CA GLU A 309 17.05 -10.07 -1.09
C GLU A 309 17.39 -11.02 0.07
N GLY A 310 18.31 -10.61 0.94
CA GLY A 310 18.72 -11.37 2.11
C GLY A 310 17.55 -11.64 3.05
N SER A 311 16.70 -10.65 3.31
CA SER A 311 15.48 -10.85 4.13
C SER A 311 14.52 -11.86 3.51
N ARG A 312 14.38 -11.88 2.18
CA ARG A 312 13.50 -12.83 1.47
C ARG A 312 14.09 -14.24 1.43
N ASN A 313 15.37 -14.36 1.10
CA ASN A 313 16.10 -15.62 1.02
C ASN A 313 16.15 -16.34 2.37
N HIS A 314 16.24 -15.58 3.46
CA HIS A 314 16.22 -16.08 4.84
C HIS A 314 14.83 -16.13 5.48
N HIS A 315 13.78 -15.84 4.70
CA HIS A 315 12.38 -15.92 5.12
C HIS A 315 12.07 -15.06 6.37
N ILE A 316 12.49 -13.79 6.35
CA ILE A 316 12.21 -12.79 7.38
C ILE A 316 11.24 -11.72 6.82
N PRO A 317 9.96 -12.08 6.56
CA PRO A 317 9.02 -11.19 5.88
C PRO A 317 8.75 -9.89 6.64
N ALA A 318 8.94 -9.87 7.97
CA ALA A 318 8.79 -8.66 8.78
C ALA A 318 9.83 -7.59 8.39
N LEU A 319 11.07 -7.98 8.09
CA LEU A 319 12.10 -7.05 7.64
C LEU A 319 11.88 -6.58 6.21
N THR A 320 11.41 -7.46 5.31
CA THR A 320 11.00 -7.05 3.95
C THR A 320 9.90 -5.98 3.99
N ARG A 321 8.94 -6.10 4.90
CA ARG A 321 7.88 -5.08 5.10
C ARG A 321 8.40 -3.78 5.70
N GLU A 322 9.43 -3.83 6.54
CA GLU A 322 10.06 -2.61 7.05
C GLU A 322 10.94 -1.91 5.99
N ALA A 323 11.58 -2.66 5.10
CA ALA A 323 12.21 -2.08 3.91
C ALA A 323 11.17 -1.40 3.00
N GLU A 324 10.03 -2.04 2.80
CA GLU A 324 8.89 -1.44 2.07
C GLU A 324 8.37 -0.17 2.77
N ARG A 325 8.19 -0.22 4.09
CA ARG A 325 7.82 0.94 4.93
C ARG A 325 8.77 2.10 4.75
N PHE A 326 10.07 1.81 4.78
CA PHE A 326 11.12 2.80 4.62
C PHE A 326 11.00 3.52 3.27
N ILE A 327 10.90 2.79 2.16
CA ILE A 327 10.78 3.40 0.83
C ILE A 327 9.48 4.21 0.71
N CYS A 328 8.35 3.70 1.21
CA CYS A 328 7.10 4.44 1.21
C CYS A 328 7.24 5.78 1.98
N GLY A 329 7.92 5.76 3.12
CA GLY A 329 8.23 6.98 3.89
C GLY A 329 9.05 7.99 3.09
N GLU A 330 10.09 7.53 2.38
CA GLU A 330 10.91 8.39 1.53
C GLU A 330 10.11 8.97 0.34
N LEU A 331 9.23 8.18 -0.28
CA LEU A 331 8.36 8.68 -1.36
C LEU A 331 7.38 9.75 -0.89
N ILE A 332 6.85 9.62 0.33
CA ILE A 332 6.00 10.64 0.96
C ILE A 332 6.83 11.91 1.18
N ALA A 333 8.03 11.79 1.77
CA ALA A 333 8.91 12.93 2.04
C ALA A 333 9.34 13.66 0.75
N CYS A 334 9.64 12.93 -0.32
CA CYS A 334 10.03 13.49 -1.61
C CYS A 334 8.83 13.94 -2.49
N SER A 335 7.62 14.02 -1.94
CA SER A 335 6.40 14.43 -2.66
C SER A 335 6.17 13.65 -3.98
N GLY A 336 6.56 12.39 -4.02
CA GLY A 336 6.39 11.52 -5.19
C GLY A 336 7.21 11.93 -6.43
N GLU A 337 8.49 12.27 -6.25
CA GLU A 337 9.41 12.56 -7.36
C GLU A 337 9.36 11.45 -8.43
N LEU A 338 9.10 11.85 -9.68
CA LEU A 338 8.69 10.93 -10.75
C LEU A 338 9.77 9.90 -11.11
N ASN A 339 11.05 10.25 -11.13
CA ASN A 339 12.09 9.28 -11.46
C ASN A 339 12.35 8.32 -10.30
N PHE A 340 12.30 8.82 -9.07
CA PHE A 340 12.33 7.98 -7.88
C PHE A 340 11.16 7.00 -7.87
N ALA A 341 9.92 7.45 -8.10
CA ALA A 341 8.74 6.58 -8.18
C ALA A 341 8.86 5.49 -9.26
N LYS A 342 9.43 5.80 -10.44
CA LYS A 342 9.70 4.80 -11.50
C LYS A 342 10.70 3.74 -11.03
N LYS A 343 11.81 4.14 -10.43
CA LYS A 343 12.83 3.21 -9.89
C LYS A 343 12.21 2.32 -8.81
N MET A 344 11.49 2.91 -7.87
CA MET A 344 10.84 2.17 -6.79
C MET A 344 9.74 1.24 -7.29
N LEU A 345 9.01 1.58 -8.36
CA LEU A 345 8.04 0.68 -8.98
C LEU A 345 8.69 -0.57 -9.56
N LEU A 346 9.85 -0.42 -10.21
CA LEU A 346 10.60 -1.55 -10.77
C LEU A 346 11.08 -2.49 -9.65
N LEU A 347 11.61 -1.93 -8.57
CA LEU A 347 11.97 -2.70 -7.37
C LEU A 347 10.76 -3.39 -6.75
N ALA A 348 9.65 -2.67 -6.63
CA ALA A 348 8.43 -3.20 -6.03
C ALA A 348 7.87 -4.38 -6.84
N GLN A 349 7.93 -4.30 -8.16
CA GLN A 349 7.55 -5.41 -9.03
C GLN A 349 8.53 -6.58 -8.91
N ARG A 350 9.85 -6.33 -8.95
CA ARG A 350 10.89 -7.37 -8.85
C ARG A 350 10.82 -8.13 -7.52
N TYR A 351 10.68 -7.41 -6.42
CA TYR A 351 10.70 -7.97 -5.06
C TYR A 351 9.32 -8.20 -4.46
N GLN A 352 8.25 -8.03 -5.24
CA GLN A 352 6.86 -8.24 -4.81
C GLN A 352 6.53 -7.45 -3.53
N LEU A 353 6.72 -6.12 -3.59
CA LEU A 353 6.39 -5.18 -2.52
C LEU A 353 5.05 -4.50 -2.87
N PRO A 354 3.91 -5.06 -2.40
CA PRO A 354 2.59 -4.69 -2.91
C PRO A 354 2.14 -3.27 -2.56
N VAL A 355 2.45 -2.79 -1.36
CA VAL A 355 2.08 -1.45 -0.88
C VAL A 355 2.90 -0.40 -1.63
N LEU A 356 4.21 -0.64 -1.79
CA LEU A 356 5.07 0.24 -2.56
C LEU A 356 4.67 0.28 -4.04
N LYS A 357 4.37 -0.89 -4.62
CA LYS A 357 3.90 -0.99 -6.01
C LYS A 357 2.64 -0.16 -6.20
N MET A 358 1.65 -0.35 -5.33
CA MET A 358 0.41 0.41 -5.34
C MET A 358 0.67 1.92 -5.29
N MET A 359 1.47 2.39 -4.33
CA MET A 359 1.80 3.81 -4.17
C MET A 359 2.45 4.38 -5.44
N CYS A 360 3.45 3.70 -5.99
CA CYS A 360 4.14 4.17 -7.19
C CYS A 360 3.25 4.16 -8.43
N VAL A 361 2.41 3.13 -8.59
CA VAL A 361 1.43 3.05 -9.68
C VAL A 361 0.43 4.20 -9.59
N GLY A 362 -0.07 4.52 -8.40
CA GLY A 362 -0.98 5.64 -8.19
C GLY A 362 -0.33 6.98 -8.52
N ILE A 363 0.88 7.25 -7.99
CA ILE A 363 1.66 8.47 -8.31
C ILE A 363 1.84 8.64 -9.81
N LEU A 364 2.25 7.59 -10.51
CA LEU A 364 2.51 7.66 -11.95
C LEU A 364 1.22 7.83 -12.76
N THR A 365 0.15 7.17 -12.33
CA THR A 365 -1.16 7.22 -13.00
C THR A 365 -1.79 8.60 -12.87
N ASP A 366 -1.75 9.21 -11.70
CA ASP A 366 -2.19 10.60 -11.50
C ASP A 366 -1.45 11.55 -12.45
N ARG A 367 -0.13 11.36 -12.58
CA ARG A 367 0.71 12.13 -13.48
C ARG A 367 0.46 11.85 -14.95
N ILE A 368 0.02 10.65 -15.35
CA ILE A 368 -0.33 10.34 -16.75
C ILE A 368 -1.68 10.97 -17.11
N VAL A 369 -2.66 10.90 -16.21
CA VAL A 369 -4.03 11.38 -16.45
C VAL A 369 -4.09 12.91 -16.58
N GLU A 370 -3.13 13.63 -16.00
CA GLU A 370 -2.96 15.10 -16.15
C GLU A 370 -2.64 15.53 -17.59
N TYR A 371 -2.12 14.65 -18.45
CA TYR A 371 -1.74 15.01 -19.84
C TYR A 371 -2.82 14.66 -20.86
N SER A 372 -3.00 15.55 -21.85
CA SER A 372 -3.94 15.37 -22.96
C SER A 372 -3.64 14.13 -23.82
N ASN A 373 -2.35 13.79 -24.02
CA ASN A 373 -1.93 12.61 -24.78
C ASN A 373 -1.43 11.47 -23.87
N LYS A 374 -2.39 10.77 -23.24
CA LYS A 374 -2.11 9.69 -22.29
C LYS A 374 -1.24 8.57 -22.87
N PHE A 375 -1.46 8.18 -24.13
CA PHE A 375 -0.76 7.07 -24.77
C PHE A 375 0.71 7.37 -25.04
N GLU A 376 1.01 8.57 -25.56
CA GLU A 376 2.39 9.00 -25.77
C GLU A 376 3.15 9.08 -24.44
N ARG A 377 2.51 9.63 -23.39
CA ARG A 377 3.12 9.73 -22.07
C ARG A 377 3.45 8.38 -21.45
N ILE A 378 2.56 7.40 -21.58
CA ILE A 378 2.81 6.03 -21.12
C ILE A 378 4.03 5.43 -21.83
N ASN A 379 4.13 5.61 -23.16
CA ASN A 379 5.28 5.10 -23.91
C ASN A 379 6.58 5.76 -23.46
N THR A 380 6.57 7.09 -23.22
CA THR A 380 7.74 7.80 -22.67
C THR A 380 8.16 7.25 -21.30
N ILE A 381 7.20 6.99 -20.40
CA ILE A 381 7.47 6.39 -19.09
C ILE A 381 8.07 4.99 -19.25
N GLY A 382 7.56 4.19 -20.18
CA GLY A 382 8.12 2.88 -20.51
C GLY A 382 9.57 2.96 -20.99
N ASP A 383 9.89 3.88 -21.90
CA ASP A 383 11.24 4.08 -22.40
C ASP A 383 12.21 4.57 -21.30
N GLU A 384 11.74 5.44 -20.42
CA GLU A 384 12.49 5.89 -19.24
C GLU A 384 12.74 4.73 -18.26
N MET A 385 11.73 3.90 -17.99
CA MET A 385 11.87 2.71 -17.14
C MET A 385 12.87 1.70 -17.74
N ARG A 386 12.87 1.45 -19.05
CA ARG A 386 13.88 0.58 -19.69
C ARG A 386 15.30 1.10 -19.51
N LYS A 387 15.50 2.42 -19.51
CA LYS A 387 16.81 3.02 -19.19
C LYS A 387 17.17 2.83 -17.73
N LEU A 388 16.21 2.99 -16.83
CA LEU A 388 16.39 2.85 -15.39
C LEU A 388 16.67 1.41 -14.95
N VAL A 389 15.95 0.41 -15.49
CA VAL A 389 16.21 -1.00 -15.17
C VAL A 389 17.65 -1.36 -15.50
N ARG A 390 18.17 -0.90 -16.64
CA ARG A 390 19.58 -1.14 -16.98
C ARG A 390 20.51 -0.59 -15.90
N GLN A 391 20.27 0.62 -15.40
CA GLN A 391 21.04 1.22 -14.31
C GLN A 391 20.95 0.44 -12.99
N ILE A 392 19.81 -0.18 -12.70
CA ILE A 392 19.61 -1.00 -11.50
C ILE A 392 20.31 -2.37 -11.64
N THR A 393 20.30 -2.97 -12.84
CA THR A 393 20.87 -4.30 -13.12
C THR A 393 22.39 -4.27 -13.38
N PHE A 394 23.02 -3.09 -13.56
CA PHE A 394 24.45 -2.98 -13.90
C PHE A 394 25.45 -3.39 -12.79
N SER A 395 25.00 -4.04 -11.71
CA SER A 395 25.89 -4.54 -10.64
C SER A 395 26.27 -6.02 -10.77
N ASP A 396 25.63 -6.84 -11.61
CA ASP A 396 26.06 -8.23 -11.85
C ASP A 396 25.92 -8.65 -13.33
N ASP A 397 27.08 -8.78 -13.97
CA ASP A 397 27.46 -9.67 -15.08
C ASP A 397 26.80 -9.66 -16.49
N GLN A 398 27.67 -9.98 -17.45
CA GLN A 398 27.56 -9.86 -18.91
C GLN A 398 26.75 -10.99 -19.60
N TYR A 399 25.65 -11.49 -19.04
CA TYR A 399 24.88 -12.58 -19.67
C TYR A 399 23.59 -12.10 -20.36
N SER A 400 23.38 -12.58 -21.58
CA SER A 400 22.29 -12.17 -22.50
C SER A 400 20.87 -12.56 -22.05
N THR A 401 20.74 -13.35 -20.99
CA THR A 401 19.47 -13.81 -20.41
C THR A 401 18.77 -12.74 -19.57
N ASP A 402 19.49 -11.84 -18.90
CA ASP A 402 18.90 -10.87 -17.96
C ASP A 402 18.20 -9.69 -18.64
N LYS A 403 18.54 -9.44 -19.90
CA LYS A 403 17.91 -8.38 -20.70
C LYS A 403 16.45 -8.72 -21.04
N ALA A 404 16.17 -9.99 -21.35
CA ALA A 404 14.82 -10.44 -21.66
C ALA A 404 13.91 -10.38 -20.42
N ASP A 405 14.44 -10.72 -19.24
CA ASP A 405 13.71 -10.64 -17.97
C ASP A 405 13.47 -9.17 -17.55
N SER A 406 14.47 -8.31 -17.74
CA SER A 406 14.37 -6.86 -17.50
C SER A 406 13.33 -6.17 -18.39
N ASP A 407 13.30 -6.47 -19.70
CA ASP A 407 12.31 -5.90 -20.61
C ASP A 407 10.90 -6.46 -20.30
N SER A 408 10.79 -7.74 -19.95
CA SER A 408 9.53 -8.36 -19.47
C SER A 408 8.98 -7.69 -18.20
N LEU A 409 9.85 -7.36 -17.25
CA LEU A 409 9.50 -6.62 -16.02
C LEU A 409 8.89 -5.26 -16.35
N VAL A 410 9.54 -4.50 -17.24
CA VAL A 410 9.03 -3.17 -17.65
C VAL A 410 7.71 -3.30 -18.39
N ASP A 411 7.62 -4.25 -19.33
CA ASP A 411 6.42 -4.45 -20.13
C ASP A 411 5.22 -4.85 -19.24
N SER A 412 5.44 -5.68 -18.20
CA SER A 412 4.42 -5.99 -17.20
C SER A 412 3.92 -4.75 -16.46
N VAL A 413 4.82 -3.89 -15.99
CA VAL A 413 4.47 -2.64 -15.30
C VAL A 413 3.74 -1.67 -16.23
N VAL A 414 4.22 -1.52 -17.47
CA VAL A 414 3.63 -0.63 -18.46
C VAL A 414 2.23 -1.09 -18.86
N GLU A 415 1.99 -2.38 -19.04
CA GLU A 415 0.65 -2.90 -19.32
C GLU A 415 -0.33 -2.66 -18.16
N GLU A 416 0.14 -2.79 -16.91
CA GLU A 416 -0.68 -2.47 -15.75
C GLU A 416 -1.05 -0.97 -15.71
N LEU A 417 -0.07 -0.08 -15.93
CA LEU A 417 -0.31 1.36 -16.04
C LEU A 417 -1.27 1.70 -17.18
N LYS A 418 -1.16 1.03 -18.34
CA LYS A 418 -2.10 1.19 -19.46
C LYS A 418 -3.51 0.79 -19.08
N MET A 419 -3.66 -0.39 -18.47
CA MET A 419 -4.96 -0.93 -18.07
C MET A 419 -5.63 -0.02 -17.03
N LEU A 420 -4.85 0.47 -16.08
CA LEU A 420 -5.31 1.36 -15.03
C LEU A 420 -5.70 2.74 -15.59
N THR A 421 -4.83 3.36 -16.40
CA THR A 421 -5.10 4.67 -17.03
C THR A 421 -6.32 4.64 -17.94
N LYS A 422 -6.58 3.53 -18.65
CA LYS A 422 -7.79 3.36 -19.48
C LYS A 422 -9.07 3.31 -18.64
N ARG A 423 -8.99 2.77 -17.43
CA ARG A 423 -10.14 2.55 -16.54
C ARG A 423 -10.47 3.75 -15.66
N ILE A 424 -9.52 4.66 -15.45
CA ILE A 424 -9.68 5.75 -14.50
C ILE A 424 -10.24 6.99 -15.16
N ARG A 425 -11.33 7.47 -14.58
CA ARG A 425 -11.75 8.86 -14.65
C ARG A 425 -11.44 9.50 -13.30
N LYS A 426 -10.69 10.60 -13.33
CA LYS A 426 -10.42 11.41 -12.16
C LYS A 426 -11.71 12.11 -11.74
N VAL A 427 -12.00 12.05 -10.46
CA VAL A 427 -13.12 12.74 -9.80
C VAL A 427 -12.64 14.10 -9.29
N SER A 428 -13.56 15.06 -9.10
CA SER A 428 -13.22 16.30 -8.40
C SER A 428 -12.98 16.01 -6.93
N ILE A 429 -11.99 16.69 -6.34
CA ILE A 429 -11.61 16.55 -4.93
C ILE A 429 -11.82 17.90 -4.22
N SER A 430 -12.44 17.88 -3.06
CA SER A 430 -12.49 19.03 -2.15
C SER A 430 -12.12 18.59 -0.73
N ARG A 431 -11.47 19.49 0.01
CA ARG A 431 -11.23 19.36 1.45
C ARG A 431 -12.38 19.98 2.21
#